data_AF-A0A3D2EPM5-F1
#
_entry.id   AF-A0A3D2EPM5-F1
#
_cell.length_a   1.000
_cell.length_b   1.000
_cell.length_c   1.000
_cell.angle_alpha   90.00
_cell.angle_beta   90.00
_cell.angle_gamma   90.00
#
_symmetry.space_group_name_H-M   'P 1'
#
loop_
_entity.id
_entity.type
_entity.pdbx_description
1 polymer ?
#
loop_
_entity_poly.entity_id
_entity_poly.type
_entity_poly.pdbx_seq_one_letter_code
_entity_poly.pdbx_strand_id
1 'polypeptide(L)'
;MLAGLGALALTACQATDQSDAGAATAGSTDAQQQPARIAGVPVALLVPPPRPTQRGERLGDDDLRQLLIGNTIKQVDDQYWAYFAAGGRLRGLLVNLTETGYYSLNAGTLCKVWPTWATGMQLCYQVINLGDQRYRFTGLGVDSFDVVVSRGNPQAL
;
A
#
# COMPACT_ATOMS: atom_id res chain seq x y z
N MET A 1 47.11 -32.03 35.43
CA MET A 1 45.67 -32.30 35.24
C MET A 1 45.58 -33.51 34.31
N LEU A 2 45.53 -34.74 34.87
CA LEU A 2 44.37 -35.65 34.87
C LEU A 2 43.60 -35.64 33.53
N ALA A 3 43.82 -36.60 32.63
CA ALA A 3 43.32 -37.99 32.59
C ALA A 3 41.87 -38.10 32.05
N GLY A 4 41.65 -39.02 31.09
CA GLY A 4 40.34 -39.63 30.87
C GLY A 4 39.92 -39.86 29.42
N LEU A 5 40.17 -41.07 28.91
CA LEU A 5 39.46 -41.66 27.77
C LEU A 5 37.96 -41.84 28.09
N GLY A 6 37.12 -41.89 27.06
CA GLY A 6 35.76 -42.41 27.17
C GLY A 6 34.95 -42.34 25.88
N ALA A 7 35.11 -43.35 25.02
CA ALA A 7 34.14 -43.68 23.98
C ALA A 7 32.94 -44.43 24.59
N LEU A 8 31.73 -44.29 24.04
CA LEU A 8 30.57 -45.20 24.04
C LEU A 8 29.34 -44.41 23.51
N ALA A 9 28.29 -44.93 22.86
CA ALA A 9 27.99 -46.12 22.06
C ALA A 9 26.47 -46.07 21.74
N LEU A 10 26.06 -46.58 20.56
CA LEU A 10 24.80 -47.32 20.27
C LEU A 10 23.45 -46.56 20.48
N THR A 11 22.36 -46.72 19.73
CA THR A 11 21.86 -47.82 18.89
C THR A 11 20.67 -47.33 18.04
N ALA A 12 20.34 -48.12 17.03
CA ALA A 12 19.25 -48.02 16.07
C ALA A 12 17.84 -47.77 16.64
N CYS A 13 16.99 -47.14 15.82
CA CYS A 13 15.64 -47.63 15.56
C CYS A 13 15.51 -47.89 14.07
N GLN A 14 15.51 -49.18 13.69
CA GLN A 14 14.96 -49.64 12.43
C GLN A 14 13.44 -49.73 12.59
N ALA A 15 12.70 -49.24 11.60
CA ALA A 15 11.39 -49.80 11.28
C ALA A 15 11.28 -49.77 9.76
N THR A 16 11.71 -50.88 9.15
CA THR A 16 11.36 -51.26 7.79
C THR A 16 9.88 -51.66 7.81
N ASP A 17 9.08 -51.10 6.92
CA ASP A 17 8.14 -51.92 6.16
C ASP A 17 7.78 -51.24 4.84
N GLN A 18 8.16 -51.94 3.79
CA GLN A 18 7.85 -51.69 2.40
C GLN A 18 6.46 -52.25 2.12
N SER A 19 5.58 -51.45 1.53
CA SER A 19 4.43 -51.95 0.77
C SER A 19 4.09 -50.97 -0.34
N ASP A 20 3.98 -51.54 -1.53
CA ASP A 20 3.87 -50.95 -2.85
C ASP A 20 2.57 -50.18 -3.13
N ALA A 21 2.67 -49.40 -4.21
CA ALA A 21 1.61 -48.93 -5.10
C ALA A 21 0.85 -47.66 -4.69
N GLY A 22 1.30 -46.53 -5.25
CA GLY A 22 0.52 -45.30 -5.32
C GLY A 22 1.39 -44.09 -5.60
N ALA A 23 1.83 -43.94 -6.85
CA ALA A 23 2.45 -42.71 -7.33
C ALA A 23 1.47 -41.54 -7.15
N ALA A 24 1.57 -40.84 -6.03
CA ALA A 24 1.14 -39.47 -5.90
C ALA A 24 2.38 -38.70 -5.50
N THR A 25 3.09 -38.22 -6.52
CA THR A 25 4.08 -37.16 -6.42
C THR A 25 3.45 -36.10 -5.51
N ALA A 26 3.99 -35.96 -4.30
CA ALA A 26 3.72 -34.80 -3.47
C ALA A 26 4.24 -33.61 -4.27
N GLY A 27 3.35 -33.02 -5.06
CA GLY A 27 3.58 -31.73 -5.65
C GLY A 27 3.85 -30.81 -4.49
N SER A 28 5.12 -30.47 -4.28
CA SER A 28 5.50 -29.24 -3.64
C SER A 28 4.84 -28.15 -4.49
N THR A 29 3.59 -27.82 -4.17
CA THR A 29 3.05 -26.52 -4.49
C THR A 29 3.93 -25.57 -3.69
N ASP A 30 5.00 -25.11 -4.34
CA ASP A 30 5.48 -23.76 -4.14
C ASP A 30 4.25 -22.87 -4.34
N ALA A 31 3.50 -22.68 -3.26
CA ALA A 31 2.55 -21.60 -3.15
C ALA A 31 3.42 -20.36 -3.25
N GLN A 32 3.63 -19.88 -4.48
CA GLN A 32 4.22 -18.58 -4.75
C GLN A 32 3.44 -17.59 -3.90
N GLN A 33 4.06 -17.22 -2.77
CA GLN A 33 3.42 -16.44 -1.74
C GLN A 33 3.11 -15.10 -2.37
N GLN A 34 1.84 -14.90 -2.75
CA GLN A 34 1.44 -13.67 -3.42
C GLN A 34 1.80 -12.51 -2.49
N PRO A 35 2.51 -11.49 -2.99
CA PRO A 35 2.95 -10.39 -2.14
C PRO A 35 1.72 -9.76 -1.49
N ALA A 36 1.83 -9.46 -0.20
CA ALA A 36 0.76 -8.81 0.55
C ALA A 36 0.30 -7.53 -0.15
N ARG A 37 -1.01 -7.28 -0.17
CA ARG A 37 -1.63 -6.13 -0.85
C ARG A 37 -2.61 -5.42 0.06
N ILE A 38 -2.73 -4.10 -0.12
CA ILE A 38 -3.76 -3.26 0.49
C ILE A 38 -4.46 -2.50 -0.62
N ALA A 39 -5.79 -2.58 -0.70
CA ALA A 39 -6.57 -1.98 -1.77
C ALA A 39 -6.09 -2.35 -3.19
N GLY A 40 -5.56 -3.57 -3.36
CA GLY A 40 -4.98 -4.06 -4.61
C GLY A 40 -3.53 -3.63 -4.87
N VAL A 41 -2.98 -2.68 -4.10
CA VAL A 41 -1.60 -2.20 -4.22
C VAL A 41 -0.65 -3.11 -3.42
N PRO A 42 0.46 -3.60 -4.02
CA PRO A 42 1.50 -4.33 -3.28
C PRO A 42 2.05 -3.49 -2.12
N VAL A 43 2.19 -4.09 -0.93
CA VAL A 43 2.71 -3.41 0.27
C VAL A 43 4.10 -2.82 0.01
N ALA A 44 4.94 -3.49 -0.79
CA ALA A 44 6.27 -3.00 -1.16
C ALA A 44 6.26 -1.68 -1.95
N LEU A 45 5.13 -1.32 -2.57
CA LEU A 45 4.95 -0.05 -3.28
C LEU A 45 4.31 1.03 -2.39
N LEU A 46 3.82 0.69 -1.19
CA LEU A 46 3.16 1.66 -0.34
C LEU A 46 4.16 2.63 0.28
N VAL A 47 3.79 3.91 0.26
CA VAL A 47 4.57 4.98 0.86
C VAL A 47 4.24 5.04 2.36
N PRO A 48 5.24 4.90 3.26
CA PRO A 48 5.02 5.08 4.68
C PRO A 48 4.81 6.57 5.01
N PRO A 49 4.37 6.91 6.24
CA PRO A 49 4.32 8.29 6.69
C PRO A 49 5.68 9.00 6.53
N PRO A 50 5.72 10.26 6.07
CA PRO A 50 6.98 10.99 5.83
C PRO A 50 7.83 11.22 7.08
N ARG A 51 7.17 11.25 8.24
CA ARG A 51 7.75 11.31 9.58
C ARG A 51 6.94 10.44 10.53
N PRO A 52 7.46 10.13 11.73
CA PRO A 52 6.64 9.55 12.79
C PRO A 52 5.39 10.41 13.02
N THR A 53 4.23 9.78 12.89
CA THR A 53 2.90 10.37 13.07
C THR A 53 2.05 9.39 13.86
N GLN A 54 1.13 9.90 14.66
CA GLN A 54 0.19 9.07 15.40
C GLN A 54 -1.02 8.71 14.53
N ARG A 55 -1.65 7.56 14.82
CA ARG A 55 -2.98 7.25 14.26
C ARG A 55 -3.94 8.35 14.71
N GLY A 56 -4.72 8.87 13.76
CA GLY A 56 -5.65 9.98 13.96
C GLY A 56 -5.02 11.37 13.78
N GLU A 57 -3.70 11.46 13.58
CA GLU A 57 -3.04 12.74 13.36
C GLU A 57 -3.38 13.33 11.99
N ARG A 58 -3.69 14.64 11.98
CA ARG A 58 -3.85 15.41 10.74
C ARG A 58 -2.49 15.80 10.19
N LEU A 59 -2.28 15.54 8.90
CA LEU A 59 -1.05 15.85 8.20
C LEU A 59 -0.98 17.35 7.83
N GLY A 60 0.21 17.94 8.01
CA GLY A 60 0.52 19.32 7.63
C GLY A 60 0.97 19.43 6.17
N ASP A 61 1.19 20.66 5.68
CA ASP A 61 1.56 20.90 4.27
C ASP A 61 2.84 20.17 3.84
N ASP A 62 3.87 20.14 4.70
CA ASP A 62 5.12 19.46 4.36
C ASP A 62 4.96 17.94 4.33
N ASP A 63 4.16 17.38 5.23
CA ASP A 63 3.79 15.95 5.20
C ASP A 63 3.04 15.63 3.90
N LEU A 64 2.07 16.47 3.52
CA LEU A 64 1.29 16.29 2.30
C LEU A 64 2.14 16.40 1.04
N ARG A 65 3.08 17.35 0.99
CA ARG A 65 4.01 17.51 -0.14
C ARG A 65 4.85 16.26 -0.32
N GLN A 66 5.46 15.76 0.75
CA GLN A 66 6.33 14.58 0.71
C GLN A 66 5.54 13.29 0.43
N LEU A 67 4.33 13.19 0.97
CA LEU A 67 3.47 12.02 0.78
C LEU A 67 2.92 11.95 -0.64
N LEU A 68 2.42 13.06 -1.18
CA LEU A 68 1.63 13.05 -2.42
C LEU A 68 2.46 13.33 -3.66
N ILE A 69 3.34 14.34 -3.66
CA ILE A 69 3.97 14.81 -4.89
C ILE A 69 4.93 13.75 -5.44
N GLY A 70 4.70 13.33 -6.69
CA GLY A 70 5.40 12.24 -7.34
C GLY A 70 4.84 10.84 -7.04
N ASN A 71 3.72 10.75 -6.31
CA ASN A 71 3.07 9.49 -5.93
C ASN A 71 1.61 9.43 -6.41
N THR A 72 1.02 8.23 -6.32
CA THR A 72 -0.37 7.98 -6.70
C THR A 72 -1.19 7.51 -5.50
N ILE A 73 -2.35 8.13 -5.29
CA ILE A 73 -3.35 7.61 -4.35
C ILE A 73 -4.23 6.57 -5.03
N LYS A 74 -4.64 5.56 -4.27
CA LYS A 74 -5.70 4.61 -4.62
C LYS A 74 -6.75 4.62 -3.53
N GLN A 75 -7.99 4.95 -3.89
CA GLN A 75 -9.12 4.83 -2.97
C GLN A 75 -9.35 3.36 -2.61
N VAL A 76 -9.59 3.08 -1.33
CA VAL A 76 -9.66 1.70 -0.82
C VAL A 76 -10.86 0.96 -1.41
N ASP A 77 -12.02 1.60 -1.41
CA ASP A 77 -13.30 0.95 -1.74
C ASP A 77 -13.79 1.22 -3.17
N ASP A 78 -13.00 1.90 -4.00
CA ASP A 78 -13.40 2.32 -5.35
C ASP A 78 -12.27 2.18 -6.38
N GLN A 79 -12.59 2.12 -7.67
CA GLN A 79 -11.63 2.09 -8.78
C GLN A 79 -11.10 3.49 -9.14
N TYR A 80 -10.85 4.32 -8.12
CA TYR A 80 -10.30 5.65 -8.27
C TYR A 80 -8.80 5.68 -7.94
N TRP A 81 -8.03 6.24 -8.86
CA TRP A 81 -6.62 6.57 -8.70
C TRP A 81 -6.38 8.04 -9.03
N ALA A 82 -5.40 8.67 -8.38
CA ALA A 82 -4.90 9.97 -8.81
C ALA A 82 -3.40 10.10 -8.59
N TYR A 83 -2.67 10.39 -9.66
CA TYR A 83 -1.25 10.72 -9.64
C TYR A 83 -1.05 12.23 -9.44
N PHE A 84 -0.20 12.60 -8.49
CA PHE A 84 0.10 13.99 -8.15
C PHE A 84 1.43 14.39 -8.78
N ALA A 85 1.38 15.07 -9.92
CA ALA A 85 2.56 15.58 -10.59
C ALA A 85 3.05 16.88 -9.92
N ALA A 86 4.35 17.15 -10.02
CA ALA A 86 4.89 18.44 -9.61
C ALA A 86 4.22 19.62 -10.35
N GLY A 87 4.18 20.79 -9.70
CA GLY A 87 3.58 21.99 -10.28
C GLY A 87 2.05 22.08 -10.18
N GLY A 88 1.42 21.33 -9.25
CA GLY A 88 0.00 21.49 -8.97
C GLY A 88 -0.94 20.78 -9.94
N ARG A 89 -0.45 19.76 -10.67
CA ARG A 89 -1.24 18.99 -11.64
C ARG A 89 -1.59 17.60 -11.10
N LEU A 90 -2.78 17.14 -11.43
CA LEU A 90 -3.25 15.78 -11.17
C LEU A 90 -3.55 15.06 -12.47
N ARG A 91 -3.35 13.75 -12.50
CA ARG A 91 -3.99 12.87 -13.49
C ARG A 91 -4.75 11.77 -12.77
N GLY A 92 -6.05 11.73 -13.01
CA GLY A 92 -6.98 10.81 -12.38
C GLY A 92 -7.33 9.66 -13.31
N LEU A 93 -7.65 8.52 -12.71
CA LEU A 93 -8.30 7.39 -13.37
C LEU A 93 -9.48 6.95 -12.51
N LEU A 94 -10.68 6.97 -13.07
CA LEU A 94 -11.88 6.43 -12.44
C LEU A 94 -12.46 5.36 -13.37
N VAL A 95 -12.40 4.11 -12.91
CA VAL A 95 -12.76 2.91 -13.70
C VAL A 95 -11.90 2.81 -14.97
N ASN A 96 -12.31 3.44 -16.07
CA ASN A 96 -11.59 3.46 -17.36
C ASN A 96 -11.52 4.88 -17.98
N LEU A 97 -11.88 5.91 -17.20
CA LEU A 97 -11.86 7.29 -17.65
C LEU A 97 -10.66 7.99 -17.03
N THR A 98 -9.88 8.69 -17.85
CA THR A 98 -8.78 9.52 -17.37
C THR A 98 -9.09 10.99 -17.54
N GLU A 99 -8.72 11.80 -16.55
CA GLU A 99 -8.81 13.25 -16.63
C GLU A 99 -7.54 13.91 -16.07
N THR A 100 -7.18 15.07 -16.62
CA THR A 100 -6.18 15.95 -16.01
C THR A 100 -6.89 16.99 -15.16
N GLY A 101 -6.49 17.08 -13.90
CA GLY A 101 -6.97 18.07 -12.96
C GLY A 101 -5.83 18.88 -12.36
N TYR A 102 -6.17 19.62 -11.31
CA TYR A 102 -5.25 20.47 -10.58
C TYR A 102 -5.40 20.24 -9.08
N TYR A 103 -4.32 20.50 -8.35
CA TYR A 103 -4.37 20.49 -6.89
C TYR A 103 -3.62 21.66 -6.29
N SER A 104 -4.01 22.03 -5.08
CA SER A 104 -3.30 22.95 -4.22
C SER A 104 -3.19 22.37 -2.82
N LEU A 105 -2.10 22.72 -2.13
CA LEU A 105 -1.86 22.41 -0.73
C LEU A 105 -1.74 23.74 0.03
N ASN A 106 -2.60 23.94 1.02
CA ASN A 106 -2.57 25.14 1.86
C ASN A 106 -3.10 24.83 3.26
N ALA A 107 -2.33 25.19 4.29
CA ALA A 107 -2.72 25.09 5.69
C ALA A 107 -3.21 23.68 6.09
N GLY A 108 -2.49 22.65 5.65
CA GLY A 108 -2.79 21.23 5.87
C GLY A 108 -4.08 20.78 5.19
N THR A 109 -4.43 21.42 4.07
CA THR A 109 -5.63 21.11 3.27
C THR A 109 -5.20 20.85 1.84
N LEU A 110 -5.64 19.71 1.32
CA LEU A 110 -5.53 19.37 -0.09
C LEU A 110 -6.83 19.75 -0.80
N CYS A 111 -6.77 20.64 -1.78
CA CYS A 111 -7.90 20.91 -2.67
C CYS A 111 -7.60 20.35 -4.06
N LYS A 112 -8.58 19.67 -4.67
CA LYS A 112 -8.51 19.11 -6.02
C LYS A 112 -9.59 19.73 -6.88
N VAL A 113 -9.27 20.02 -8.13
CA VAL A 113 -10.23 20.46 -9.15
C VAL A 113 -10.10 19.54 -10.34
N TRP A 114 -11.22 19.01 -10.80
CA TRP A 114 -11.33 18.25 -12.04
C TRP A 114 -12.22 19.03 -13.00
N PRO A 115 -11.74 19.44 -14.18
CA PRO A 115 -12.52 20.27 -15.10
C PRO A 115 -13.89 19.68 -15.48
N THR A 116 -13.97 18.36 -15.61
CA THR A 116 -15.15 17.61 -16.05
C THR A 116 -15.76 16.83 -14.89
N TRP A 117 -14.96 16.04 -14.15
CA TRP A 117 -15.46 15.32 -12.98
C TRP A 117 -15.86 16.28 -11.88
N ALA A 118 -16.93 15.97 -11.15
CA ALA A 118 -17.54 16.89 -10.19
C ALA A 118 -17.79 18.30 -10.76
N THR A 119 -17.96 18.41 -12.09
CA THR A 119 -18.37 19.64 -12.79
C THR A 119 -17.47 20.85 -12.50
N GLY A 120 -16.14 20.66 -12.42
CA GLY A 120 -15.21 21.77 -12.18
C GLY A 120 -15.14 22.25 -10.72
N MET A 121 -15.88 21.61 -9.80
CA MET A 121 -15.88 22.02 -8.40
C MET A 121 -14.53 21.77 -7.73
N GLN A 122 -14.18 22.66 -6.79
CA GLN A 122 -13.05 22.46 -5.91
C GLN A 122 -13.45 21.57 -4.73
N LEU A 123 -12.83 20.40 -4.65
CA LEU A 123 -13.04 19.42 -3.59
C LEU A 123 -11.88 19.49 -2.60
N CYS A 124 -12.13 19.89 -1.36
CA CYS A 124 -11.09 20.10 -0.35
C CYS A 124 -11.14 19.06 0.77
N TYR A 125 -9.97 18.64 1.23
CA TYR A 125 -9.79 17.55 2.17
C TYR A 125 -8.72 17.86 3.22
N GLN A 126 -8.99 17.45 4.45
CA GLN A 126 -7.94 17.25 5.46
C GLN A 126 -7.50 15.78 5.39
N VAL A 127 -6.19 15.53 5.50
CA VAL A 127 -5.67 14.16 5.45
C VAL A 127 -5.30 13.70 6.85
N ILE A 128 -5.87 12.57 7.28
CA ILE A 128 -5.64 11.96 8.57
C ILE A 128 -4.87 10.66 8.38
N ASN A 129 -3.80 10.45 9.15
CA ASN A 129 -3.11 9.16 9.19
C ASN A 129 -3.96 8.12 9.92
N LEU A 130 -4.33 7.02 9.26
CA LEU A 130 -5.07 5.92 9.90
C LEU A 130 -4.14 4.82 10.45
N GLY A 131 -2.82 4.97 10.32
CA GLY A 131 -1.87 3.89 10.53
C GLY A 131 -1.85 2.90 9.36
N ASP A 132 -0.94 1.93 9.41
CA ASP A 132 -0.84 0.83 8.44
C ASP A 132 -0.81 1.30 6.96
N GLN A 133 -0.18 2.46 6.71
CA GLN A 133 -0.05 3.11 5.39
C GLN A 133 -1.41 3.46 4.73
N ARG A 134 -2.45 3.62 5.54
CA ARG A 134 -3.77 4.11 5.13
C ARG A 134 -3.96 5.54 5.60
N TYR A 135 -4.66 6.32 4.79
CA TYR A 135 -4.96 7.72 5.06
C TYR A 135 -6.43 8.00 4.78
N ARG A 136 -7.07 8.78 5.64
CA ARG A 136 -8.42 9.28 5.39
C ARG A 136 -8.35 10.68 4.80
N PHE A 137 -9.00 10.87 3.67
CA PHE A 137 -9.25 12.18 3.09
C PHE A 137 -10.61 12.62 3.60
N THR A 138 -10.62 13.39 4.69
CA THR A 138 -11.83 13.94 5.30
C THR A 138 -12.29 15.15 4.51
N GLY A 139 -13.41 15.01 3.79
CA GLY A 139 -13.96 16.06 2.95
C GLY A 139 -14.49 17.26 3.74
N LEU A 140 -14.18 18.47 3.27
CA LEU A 140 -14.69 19.72 3.81
C LEU A 140 -15.95 20.13 3.02
N GLY A 141 -17.12 19.67 3.48
CA GLY A 141 -18.39 19.85 2.75
C GLY A 141 -18.55 18.95 1.53
N VAL A 142 -17.74 17.89 1.44
CA VAL A 142 -17.77 16.86 0.40
C VAL A 142 -17.56 15.48 1.04
N ASP A 143 -17.78 14.40 0.28
CA ASP A 143 -17.62 13.04 0.79
C ASP A 143 -16.19 12.75 1.24
N SER A 144 -16.07 11.92 2.27
CA SER A 144 -14.78 11.44 2.79
C SER A 144 -14.49 10.04 2.27
N PHE A 145 -13.21 9.72 2.08
CA PHE A 145 -12.80 8.40 1.61
C PHE A 145 -11.42 8.02 2.14
N ASP A 146 -11.16 6.72 2.21
CA ASP A 146 -9.88 6.17 2.60
C ASP A 146 -9.02 5.86 1.38
N VAL A 147 -7.73 6.11 1.48
CA VAL A 147 -6.76 5.82 0.43
C VAL A 147 -5.55 5.09 0.99
N VAL A 148 -4.85 4.42 0.08
CA VAL A 148 -3.43 4.12 0.22
C VAL A 148 -2.63 4.98 -0.75
N VAL A 149 -1.37 5.23 -0.41
CA VAL A 149 -0.44 5.98 -1.27
C VAL A 149 0.61 5.02 -1.81
N SER A 150 0.72 4.96 -3.12
CA SER A 150 1.67 4.13 -3.85
C SER A 150 2.78 4.97 -4.44
N ARG A 151 4.01 4.45 -4.41
CA ARG A 151 5.19 5.13 -4.93
C ARG A 151 5.11 5.28 -6.44
N GLY A 152 5.38 6.48 -6.94
CA GLY A 152 5.41 6.75 -8.37
C GLY A 152 4.03 6.72 -9.00
N ASN A 153 3.97 6.27 -10.26
CA ASN A 153 2.77 6.28 -11.10
C ASN A 153 2.49 4.89 -11.69
N PRO A 154 2.01 3.92 -10.89
CA PRO A 154 1.83 2.53 -11.32
C PRO A 154 0.74 2.35 -12.38
N GLN A 155 -0.12 3.36 -12.58
CA GLN A 155 -1.18 3.36 -13.57
C GLN A 155 -0.79 4.06 -14.88
N ALA A 156 0.47 4.51 -15.01
CA ALA A 156 0.97 5.27 -16.17
C ALA A 156 0.09 6.50 -16.51
N LEU A 157 -0.43 7.17 -15.48
CA LEU A 157 -1.19 8.40 -15.53
C LEU A 157 -0.32 9.62 -15.81
#